data_AF-A0A7W1INJ0-F1
#
_entry.id   AF-A0A7W1INJ0-F1
#
_cell.length_a   1.000
_cell.length_b   1.000
_cell.length_c   1.000
_cell.angle_alpha   90.00
_cell.angle_beta   90.00
_cell.angle_gamma   90.00
#
_symmetry.space_group_name_H-M   'P 1'
#
loop_
_entity.id
_entity.type
_entity.pdbx_description
1 polymer ?
#
loop_
_entity_poly.entity_id
_entity_poly.type
_entity_poly.pdbx_seq_one_letter_code
_entity_poly.pdbx_strand_id
1 'polypeptide(L)'
;MIRYCIPLFISVTYVLLGQFYYFYLILPLLLLANLLNAYWGEFEIHDLKKELHKFYGTKAVRLIKRFSALCFILMIIWSIYIIDARNFSMPFFFLFALCTGCLTGCFVVTLAHDMLHSKYSFDKFLSSGLLIAASIPHLTGDHIFGHHRNIGLLKDTTTARVNQNFYTYFFKLSFTQIRRSFFIRHENIPQFMRKKILFYSLLRIGLC
;
A
#
# COMPACT_ATOMS: atom_id res chain seq x y z
N MET A 1 -2.72 -17.67 -13.61
CA MET A 1 -1.47 -16.93 -13.34
C MET A 1 -1.58 -15.48 -13.79
N ILE A 2 -2.16 -15.23 -14.97
CA ILE A 2 -2.39 -13.88 -15.54
C ILE A 2 -2.96 -12.86 -14.53
N ARG A 3 -3.97 -13.25 -13.73
CA ARG A 3 -4.56 -12.35 -12.72
C ARG A 3 -3.56 -11.77 -11.70
N TYR A 4 -2.50 -12.51 -11.35
CA TYR A 4 -1.50 -12.01 -10.41
C TYR A 4 -0.54 -10.99 -11.04
N CYS A 5 -0.49 -10.94 -12.37
CA CYS A 5 0.28 -9.96 -13.12
C CYS A 5 -0.47 -8.64 -13.31
N ILE A 6 -1.74 -8.53 -12.91
CA ILE A 6 -2.52 -7.29 -13.05
C ILE A 6 -1.80 -6.08 -12.42
N PRO A 7 -1.28 -6.14 -11.18
CA PRO A 7 -0.58 -5.00 -10.58
C PRO A 7 0.67 -4.59 -11.38
N LEU A 8 1.41 -5.57 -11.90
CA LEU A 8 2.55 -5.34 -12.78
C LEU A 8 2.13 -4.59 -14.04
N PHE A 9 1.13 -5.10 -14.77
CA PHE A 9 0.65 -4.48 -16.00
C PHE A 9 0.11 -3.08 -15.77
N ILE A 10 -0.63 -2.85 -14.68
CA ILE A 10 -1.15 -1.53 -14.32
C ILE A 10 0.00 -0.55 -14.09
N SER A 11 1.04 -0.94 -13.34
CA SER A 11 2.18 -0.06 -13.08
C SER A 11 2.91 0.34 -14.37
N VAL A 12 3.17 -0.62 -15.26
CA VAL A 12 3.86 -0.37 -16.54
C VAL A 12 2.99 0.47 -17.48
N THR A 13 1.70 0.14 -17.59
CA THR A 13 0.75 0.88 -18.44
C THR A 13 0.61 2.32 -17.97
N TYR A 14 0.55 2.56 -16.66
CA TYR A 14 0.48 3.92 -16.12
C TYR A 14 1.70 4.76 -16.51
N VAL A 15 2.92 4.21 -16.35
CA VAL A 15 4.16 4.89 -16.76
C VAL A 15 4.14 5.18 -18.26
N LEU A 16 3.78 4.21 -19.09
CA LEU A 16 3.72 4.38 -20.55
C LEU A 16 2.71 5.46 -20.96
N LEU A 17 1.49 5.40 -20.44
CA LEU A 17 0.46 6.42 -20.70
C LEU A 17 0.92 7.80 -20.23
N GLY A 18 1.59 7.87 -19.09
CA GLY A 18 2.10 9.11 -18.54
C GLY A 18 3.20 9.77 -19.38
N GLN A 19 4.01 9.01 -20.12
CA GLN A 19 4.98 9.57 -21.08
C GLN A 19 4.31 10.38 -22.20
N PHE A 20 3.07 10.03 -22.53
CA PHE A 20 2.25 10.66 -23.57
C PHE A 20 1.10 11.50 -23.00
N TYR A 21 1.16 11.88 -21.72
CA TYR A 21 0.14 12.71 -21.05
C TYR A 21 -1.26 12.06 -20.94
N TYR A 22 -1.39 10.75 -21.15
CA TYR A 22 -2.65 9.98 -21.07
C TYR A 22 -2.86 9.26 -19.74
N PHE A 23 -2.10 9.60 -18.69
CA PHE A 23 -2.18 8.92 -17.38
C PHE A 23 -3.59 8.95 -16.75
N TYR A 24 -4.40 9.96 -17.07
CA TYR A 24 -5.75 10.14 -16.52
C TYR A 24 -6.72 9.02 -16.95
N LEU A 25 -6.41 8.28 -18.02
CA LEU A 25 -7.18 7.12 -18.46
C LEU A 25 -7.19 5.99 -17.41
N ILE A 26 -6.31 6.04 -16.41
CA ILE A 26 -6.35 5.10 -15.30
C ILE A 26 -7.63 5.24 -14.47
N LEU A 27 -8.17 6.45 -14.30
CA LEU A 27 -9.37 6.68 -13.47
C LEU A 27 -10.61 5.97 -14.03
N PRO A 28 -11.02 6.17 -15.31
CA PRO A 28 -12.15 5.44 -15.86
C PRO A 28 -11.89 3.93 -15.91
N LEU A 29 -10.64 3.47 -16.10
CA LEU A 29 -10.30 2.06 -16.02
C LEU A 29 -10.55 1.47 -14.63
N LEU A 30 -10.13 2.15 -13.56
CA LEU A 30 -10.39 1.71 -12.18
C LEU A 30 -11.87 1.73 -11.83
N LEU A 31 -12.59 2.76 -12.28
CA LEU A 31 -14.03 2.84 -12.09
C LEU A 31 -14.75 1.69 -12.81
N LEU A 32 -14.38 1.42 -14.07
CA LEU A 32 -14.92 0.30 -14.84
C LEU A 32 -14.62 -1.03 -14.15
N ALA A 33 -13.40 -1.24 -13.65
CA ALA A 33 -13.05 -2.46 -12.90
C ALA A 33 -13.95 -2.64 -11.66
N ASN A 34 -14.23 -1.56 -10.92
CA ASN A 34 -15.13 -1.61 -9.78
C ASN A 34 -16.59 -1.89 -10.19
N LEU A 35 -17.08 -1.29 -11.28
CA LEU A 35 -18.42 -1.55 -11.79
C LEU A 35 -18.57 -2.99 -12.29
N LEU A 36 -17.58 -3.51 -13.01
CA LEU A 36 -17.56 -4.90 -13.50
C LEU A 36 -17.52 -5.91 -12.35
N ASN A 37 -16.98 -5.55 -11.18
CA ASN A 37 -17.01 -6.40 -10.00
C ASN A 37 -18.44 -6.75 -9.56
N ALA A 38 -19.41 -5.84 -9.76
CA ALA A 38 -20.82 -6.10 -9.44
C ALA A 38 -21.45 -7.19 -10.34
N TYR A 39 -20.90 -7.41 -11.53
CA TYR A 39 -21.37 -8.43 -12.48
C TYR A 39 -20.59 -9.75 -12.38
N TRP A 40 -19.51 -9.78 -11.60
CA TRP A 40 -18.61 -10.94 -11.52
C TRP A 40 -19.15 -12.07 -10.62
N GLY A 41 -20.19 -11.79 -9.83
CA GLY A 41 -20.78 -12.73 -8.88
C GLY A 41 -20.00 -12.86 -7.57
N GLU A 42 -20.53 -13.64 -6.64
CA GLU A 42 -19.88 -13.92 -5.35
C GLU A 42 -19.02 -15.18 -5.43
N PHE A 43 -17.87 -15.15 -4.76
CA PHE A 43 -17.01 -16.33 -4.67
C PHE A 43 -17.48 -17.26 -3.56
N GLU A 44 -17.55 -18.57 -3.85
CA GLU A 44 -17.79 -19.55 -2.81
C GLU A 44 -16.57 -19.67 -1.86
N ILE A 45 -16.82 -20.10 -0.63
CA ILE A 45 -15.77 -20.32 0.38
C ILE A 45 -14.69 -21.29 -0.13
N HIS A 46 -15.10 -22.30 -0.91
CA HIS A 46 -14.17 -23.25 -1.52
C HIS A 46 -13.19 -22.56 -2.47
N ASP A 47 -13.70 -21.68 -3.34
CA ASP A 47 -12.88 -20.92 -4.29
C ASP A 47 -11.91 -19.98 -3.57
N LEU A 48 -12.38 -19.30 -2.53
CA LEU A 48 -11.56 -18.41 -1.70
C LEU A 48 -10.40 -19.18 -1.05
N LYS A 49 -10.64 -20.35 -0.47
CA LYS A 49 -9.59 -21.17 0.15
C LYS A 49 -8.57 -21.65 -0.87
N LYS A 50 -9.03 -22.11 -2.05
CA LYS A 50 -8.15 -22.52 -3.15
C LYS A 50 -7.28 -21.37 -3.62
N GLU A 51 -7.86 -20.18 -3.72
CA GLU A 51 -7.15 -18.98 -4.15
C GLU A 51 -6.11 -18.54 -3.12
N LEU A 52 -6.48 -18.52 -1.84
CA LEU A 52 -5.59 -18.21 -0.73
C LEU A 52 -4.38 -19.14 -0.69
N HIS A 53 -4.63 -20.45 -0.79
CA HIS A 53 -3.57 -21.46 -0.80
C HIS A 53 -2.62 -21.26 -1.98
N LYS A 54 -3.15 -20.96 -3.16
CA LYS A 54 -2.32 -20.67 -4.35
C LYS A 54 -1.52 -19.39 -4.19
N PHE A 55 -2.15 -18.33 -3.69
CA PHE A 55 -1.57 -17.00 -3.56
C PHE A 55 -0.39 -16.96 -2.57
N TYR A 56 -0.49 -17.67 -1.45
CA TYR A 56 0.58 -17.75 -0.44
C TYR A 56 1.53 -18.94 -0.65
N GLY A 57 1.05 -20.05 -1.22
CA GLY A 57 1.80 -21.30 -1.35
C GLY A 57 2.75 -21.37 -2.54
N THR A 58 2.47 -20.64 -3.62
CA THR A 58 3.20 -20.84 -4.90
C THR A 58 4.43 -19.93 -5.02
N LYS A 59 5.59 -20.49 -5.37
CA LYS A 59 6.83 -19.73 -5.64
C LYS A 59 6.65 -18.71 -6.78
N ALA A 60 5.95 -19.09 -7.86
CA ALA A 60 5.67 -18.23 -8.99
C ALA A 60 4.89 -16.96 -8.60
N VAL A 61 3.82 -17.09 -7.81
CA VAL A 61 3.03 -15.93 -7.35
C VAL A 61 3.88 -15.01 -6.47
N ARG A 62 4.72 -15.57 -5.61
CA ARG A 62 5.64 -14.77 -4.79
C ARG A 62 6.64 -13.99 -5.64
N LEU A 63 7.19 -14.61 -6.68
CA LEU A 63 8.08 -13.93 -7.60
C LEU A 63 7.37 -12.79 -8.33
N ILE A 64 6.14 -13.02 -8.80
CA ILE A 64 5.30 -11.98 -9.41
C ILE A 64 5.07 -10.83 -8.43
N LYS A 65 4.73 -11.09 -7.16
CA LYS A 65 4.58 -10.03 -6.15
C LYS A 65 5.85 -9.20 -5.96
N ARG A 66 7.02 -9.84 -5.94
CA ARG A 66 8.31 -9.13 -5.83
C ARG A 66 8.58 -8.24 -7.04
N PHE A 67 8.33 -8.74 -8.25
CA PHE A 67 8.45 -7.93 -9.46
C PHE A 67 7.47 -6.77 -9.47
N SER A 68 6.19 -7.00 -9.13
CA SER A 68 5.20 -5.94 -8.99
C SER A 68 5.63 -4.89 -7.97
N ALA A 69 6.22 -5.30 -6.84
CA ALA A 69 6.74 -4.38 -5.84
C ALA A 69 7.86 -3.48 -6.40
N LEU A 70 8.82 -4.06 -7.13
CA LEU A 70 9.88 -3.28 -7.77
C LEU A 70 9.31 -2.30 -8.80
N CYS A 71 8.39 -2.74 -9.66
CA CYS A 71 7.76 -1.87 -10.66
C CYS A 71 6.96 -0.73 -10.02
N PHE A 72 6.27 -0.95 -8.90
CA PHE A 72 5.59 0.12 -8.18
C PHE A 72 6.54 1.13 -7.54
N ILE A 73 7.65 0.68 -6.97
CA ILE A 73 8.69 1.59 -6.45
C ILE A 73 9.25 2.44 -7.60
N LEU A 74 9.59 1.80 -8.73
CA LEU A 74 10.08 2.51 -9.91
C LEU A 74 9.03 3.47 -10.50
N MET A 75 7.76 3.08 -10.51
CA MET A 75 6.65 3.94 -10.94
C MET A 75 6.57 5.20 -10.07
N ILE A 76 6.69 5.09 -8.75
CA ILE A 76 6.65 6.26 -7.84
C ILE A 76 7.88 7.16 -8.05
N ILE A 77 9.08 6.58 -8.16
CA ILE A 77 10.30 7.34 -8.47
C ILE A 77 10.16 8.08 -9.79
N TRP A 78 9.64 7.41 -10.82
CA TRP A 78 9.35 8.00 -12.12
C TRP A 78 8.31 9.12 -12.01
N SER A 79 7.24 8.94 -11.21
CA SER A 79 6.23 9.98 -10.99
C SER A 79 6.80 11.23 -10.34
N ILE A 80 7.77 11.09 -9.42
CA ILE A 80 8.45 12.25 -8.81
C ILE A 80 9.32 12.95 -9.87
N TYR A 81 10.10 12.19 -10.62
CA TYR A 81 10.95 12.72 -11.69
C TYR A 81 10.15 13.46 -12.77
N ILE A 82 9.02 12.91 -13.22
CA ILE A 82 8.26 13.49 -14.35
C ILE A 82 7.60 14.82 -14.00
N ILE A 83 7.20 15.01 -12.74
CA ILE A 83 6.64 16.27 -12.24
C ILE A 83 7.68 17.39 -12.38
N ASP A 84 8.91 17.13 -11.95
CA ASP A 84 10.03 18.08 -12.02
C ASP A 84 10.44 18.34 -13.47
N ALA A 85 10.62 17.29 -14.27
CA ALA A 85 11.11 17.39 -15.64
C ALA A 85 10.16 18.10 -16.63
N ARG A 86 8.86 18.11 -16.36
CA ARG A 86 7.82 18.52 -17.34
C ARG A 86 7.08 19.81 -16.98
N ASN A 87 7.42 20.48 -15.87
CA ASN A 87 6.83 21.75 -15.45
C ASN A 87 5.29 21.78 -15.58
N PHE A 88 4.62 20.84 -14.91
CA PHE A 88 3.16 20.71 -15.02
C PHE A 88 2.43 22.00 -14.62
N SER A 89 1.39 22.36 -15.37
CA SER A 89 0.43 23.37 -14.92
C SER A 89 -0.30 22.88 -13.68
N MET A 90 -0.80 23.80 -12.85
CA MET A 90 -1.43 23.45 -11.57
C MET A 90 -2.58 22.43 -11.71
N PRO A 91 -3.53 22.57 -12.67
CA PRO A 91 -4.59 21.57 -12.83
C PRO A 91 -4.05 20.20 -13.22
N PHE A 92 -3.01 20.19 -14.05
CA PHE A 92 -2.40 18.96 -14.55
C PHE A 92 -1.62 18.23 -13.44
N PHE A 93 -0.92 18.99 -12.60
CA PHE A 93 -0.30 18.49 -11.38
C PHE A 93 -1.32 17.84 -10.45
N PHE A 94 -2.44 18.51 -10.15
CA PHE A 94 -3.47 17.94 -9.28
C PHE A 94 -4.08 16.66 -9.86
N LEU A 95 -4.39 16.63 -11.16
CA LEU A 95 -4.93 15.45 -11.81
C LEU A 95 -3.92 14.28 -11.78
N PHE A 96 -2.64 14.55 -12.03
CA PHE A 96 -1.58 13.56 -11.96
C PHE A 96 -1.37 13.03 -10.53
N ALA A 97 -1.38 13.93 -9.54
CA ALA A 97 -1.28 13.57 -8.13
C ALA A 97 -2.47 12.70 -7.70
N LEU A 98 -3.69 13.02 -8.14
CA LEU A 98 -4.88 12.21 -7.89
C LEU A 98 -4.75 10.81 -8.51
N CYS A 99 -4.36 10.71 -9.78
CA CYS A 99 -4.18 9.42 -10.47
C CYS A 99 -3.10 8.56 -9.79
N THR A 100 -1.95 9.16 -9.48
CA THR A 100 -0.85 8.49 -8.78
C THR A 100 -1.28 8.06 -7.38
N GLY A 101 -2.02 8.92 -6.66
CA GLY A 101 -2.54 8.65 -5.33
C GLY A 101 -3.54 7.49 -5.32
N CYS A 102 -4.48 7.44 -6.27
CA CYS A 102 -5.43 6.33 -6.42
C CYS A 102 -4.70 5.01 -6.69
N LEU A 103 -3.72 4.99 -7.61
CA LEU A 103 -2.93 3.78 -7.85
C LEU A 103 -2.12 3.34 -6.63
N THR A 104 -1.53 4.31 -5.93
CA THR A 104 -0.77 4.06 -4.71
C THR A 104 -1.67 3.43 -3.63
N GLY A 105 -2.84 4.02 -3.37
CA GLY A 105 -3.80 3.50 -2.40
C GLY A 105 -4.34 2.12 -2.76
N CYS A 106 -4.77 1.92 -4.02
CA CYS A 106 -5.41 0.67 -4.45
C CYS A 106 -4.44 -0.50 -4.56
N PHE A 107 -3.23 -0.29 -5.08
CA PHE A 107 -2.31 -1.38 -5.41
C PHE A 107 -1.04 -1.40 -4.55
N VAL A 108 -0.38 -0.26 -4.37
CA VAL A 108 0.91 -0.19 -3.66
C VAL A 108 0.73 -0.54 -2.19
N VAL A 109 -0.21 0.13 -1.51
CA VAL A 109 -0.49 -0.12 -0.09
C VAL A 109 -1.02 -1.54 0.13
N THR A 110 -1.90 -2.03 -0.73
CA THR A 110 -2.46 -3.39 -0.66
C THR A 110 -1.38 -4.47 -0.81
N LEU A 111 -0.50 -4.34 -1.81
CA LEU A 111 0.61 -5.26 -2.01
C LEU A 111 1.61 -5.19 -0.86
N ALA A 112 1.89 -3.98 -0.37
CA ALA A 112 2.79 -3.79 0.76
C ALA A 112 2.22 -4.43 2.05
N HIS A 113 0.93 -4.25 2.32
CA HIS A 113 0.20 -4.89 3.41
C HIS A 113 0.34 -6.41 3.35
N ASP A 114 0.12 -7.01 2.19
CA ASP A 114 0.25 -8.45 2.03
C ASP A 114 1.69 -8.95 2.25
N MET A 115 2.67 -8.27 1.63
CA MET A 115 4.08 -8.64 1.75
C MET A 115 4.64 -8.42 3.16
N LEU A 116 4.04 -7.50 3.93
CA LEU A 116 4.41 -7.24 5.33
C LEU A 116 4.19 -8.48 6.21
N HIS A 117 3.14 -9.26 5.92
CA HIS A 117 2.80 -10.51 6.62
C HIS A 117 3.63 -11.72 6.16
N SER A 118 4.47 -11.58 5.15
CA SER A 118 5.26 -12.69 4.61
C SER A 118 6.24 -13.25 5.65
N LYS A 119 6.51 -14.56 5.62
CA LYS A 119 7.57 -15.18 6.44
C LYS A 119 9.00 -14.88 5.94
N TYR A 120 9.16 -14.39 4.72
CA TYR A 120 10.48 -14.15 4.11
C TYR A 120 10.95 -12.72 4.39
N SER A 121 12.18 -12.57 4.88
CA SER A 121 12.78 -11.26 5.21
C SER A 121 12.85 -10.32 4.01
N PHE A 122 13.14 -10.85 2.82
CA PHE A 122 13.19 -10.06 1.58
C PHE A 122 11.83 -9.47 1.18
N ASP A 123 10.75 -10.21 1.41
CA ASP A 123 9.39 -9.71 1.11
C ASP A 123 9.03 -8.56 2.07
N LYS A 124 9.38 -8.69 3.36
CA LYS A 124 9.21 -7.61 4.37
C LYS A 124 10.04 -6.37 4.04
N PHE A 125 11.25 -6.56 3.50
CA PHE A 125 12.09 -5.46 3.05
C PHE A 125 11.43 -4.69 1.89
N LEU A 126 10.96 -5.39 0.85
CA LEU A 126 10.24 -4.79 -0.26
C LEU A 126 8.94 -4.11 0.18
N SER A 127 8.17 -4.74 1.09
CA SER A 127 6.99 -4.13 1.72
C SER A 127 7.32 -2.80 2.40
N SER A 128 8.44 -2.74 3.12
CA SER A 128 8.88 -1.51 3.80
C SER A 128 9.24 -0.43 2.78
N GLY A 129 9.91 -0.79 1.67
CA GLY A 129 10.18 0.12 0.56
C GLY A 129 8.90 0.67 -0.10
N LEU A 130 7.89 -0.19 -0.33
CA LEU A 130 6.59 0.23 -0.87
C LEU A 130 5.86 1.20 0.08
N LEU A 131 5.83 0.93 1.39
CA LEU A 131 5.17 1.81 2.35
C LEU A 131 5.88 3.15 2.50
N ILE A 132 7.21 3.18 2.32
CA ILE A 132 7.99 4.43 2.24
C ILE A 132 7.59 5.20 0.97
N ALA A 133 7.58 4.53 -0.18
CA ALA A 133 7.18 5.15 -1.44
C ALA A 133 5.73 5.67 -1.41
N ALA A 134 4.85 5.01 -0.64
CA ALA A 134 3.46 5.44 -0.42
C ALA A 134 3.30 6.48 0.71
N SER A 135 4.39 7.01 1.28
CA SER A 135 4.38 8.01 2.36
C SER A 135 3.65 7.59 3.65
N ILE A 136 3.46 6.27 3.87
CA ILE A 136 2.81 5.71 5.06
C ILE A 136 3.66 4.62 5.76
N PRO A 137 4.97 4.84 5.97
CA PRO A 137 5.87 3.80 6.46
C PRO A 137 5.66 3.47 7.95
N HIS A 138 4.86 4.26 8.66
CA HIS A 138 4.43 3.98 10.03
C HIS A 138 3.58 2.70 10.13
N LEU A 139 2.93 2.29 9.03
CA LEU A 139 2.14 1.06 8.98
C LEU A 139 2.98 -0.20 9.17
N THR A 140 4.27 -0.23 8.79
CA THR A 140 5.13 -1.42 8.92
C THR A 140 5.13 -2.00 10.34
N GLY A 141 5.21 -1.12 11.35
CA GLY A 141 5.23 -1.52 12.76
C GLY A 141 3.83 -1.60 13.35
N ASP A 142 3.06 -0.51 13.24
CA ASP A 142 1.78 -0.41 13.94
C ASP A 142 0.75 -1.41 13.40
N HIS A 143 0.79 -1.75 12.11
CA HIS A 143 -0.16 -2.71 11.56
C HIS A 143 -0.02 -4.10 12.20
N ILE A 144 1.21 -4.63 12.32
CA ILE A 144 1.45 -5.97 12.90
C ILE A 144 1.30 -5.92 14.43
N PHE A 145 1.97 -4.98 15.09
CA PHE A 145 2.12 -5.01 16.55
C PHE A 145 1.06 -4.19 17.30
N GLY A 146 0.38 -3.28 16.60
CA GLY A 146 -0.74 -2.49 17.08
C GLY A 146 -2.06 -3.10 16.68
N HIS A 147 -2.42 -2.94 15.40
CA HIS A 147 -3.73 -3.32 14.87
C HIS A 147 -3.98 -4.83 14.96
N HIS A 148 -3.20 -5.68 14.27
CA HIS A 148 -3.45 -7.13 14.27
C HIS A 148 -3.45 -7.76 15.66
N ARG A 149 -2.60 -7.25 16.56
CA ARG A 149 -2.56 -7.73 17.94
C ARG A 149 -3.81 -7.37 18.75
N ASN A 150 -4.45 -6.23 18.46
CA ASN A 150 -5.53 -5.69 19.29
C ASN A 150 -6.84 -5.45 18.52
N ILE A 151 -6.97 -5.99 17.31
CA ILE A 151 -8.09 -5.72 16.40
C ILE A 151 -9.43 -5.93 17.11
N GLY A 152 -10.35 -4.96 16.99
CA GLY A 152 -11.64 -5.00 17.69
C GLY A 152 -11.62 -4.57 19.16
N LEU A 153 -10.45 -4.45 19.80
CA LEU A 153 -10.34 -4.07 21.22
C LEU A 153 -10.27 -2.56 21.42
N LEU A 154 -10.48 -2.12 22.66
CA LEU A 154 -10.31 -0.72 23.06
C LEU A 154 -8.87 -0.20 22.84
N LYS A 155 -7.87 -1.09 22.90
CA LYS A 155 -6.45 -0.79 22.69
C LYS A 155 -6.07 -0.58 21.21
N ASP A 156 -6.88 -1.09 20.28
CA ASP A 156 -6.70 -0.76 18.87
C ASP A 156 -7.29 0.61 18.56
N THR A 157 -6.42 1.51 18.12
CA THR A 157 -6.79 2.87 17.74
C THR A 157 -7.28 2.97 16.30
N THR A 158 -6.98 1.96 15.48
CA THR A 158 -7.33 1.88 14.07
C THR A 158 -8.69 1.26 13.81
N THR A 159 -9.22 0.45 14.73
CA THR A 159 -10.61 0.02 14.68
C THR A 159 -11.54 1.22 14.92
N ALA A 160 -12.50 1.43 14.00
CA ALA A 160 -13.56 2.41 14.17
C ALA A 160 -14.48 2.02 15.32
N ARG A 161 -14.91 2.99 16.14
CA ARG A 161 -15.87 2.73 17.22
C ARG A 161 -17.29 2.71 16.67
N VAL A 162 -18.17 1.96 17.33
CA VAL A 162 -19.61 1.96 17.02
C VAL A 162 -20.12 3.40 17.08
N ASN A 163 -20.91 3.81 16.08
CA ASN A 163 -21.45 5.17 15.92
C ASN A 163 -20.39 6.27 15.70
N GLN A 164 -19.14 5.92 15.41
CA GLN A 164 -18.13 6.91 15.01
C GLN A 164 -18.32 7.27 13.53
N ASN A 165 -18.57 8.55 13.24
CA ASN A 165 -18.64 9.01 11.86
C ASN A 165 -17.27 8.98 11.17
N PHE A 166 -17.28 9.00 9.84
CA PHE A 166 -16.10 8.91 9.00
C PHE A 166 -15.04 9.98 9.32
N TYR A 167 -15.44 11.26 9.42
CA TYR A 167 -14.48 12.36 9.60
C TYR A 167 -13.79 12.29 10.97
N THR A 168 -14.56 12.06 12.03
CA THR A 168 -14.02 11.87 13.38
C THR A 168 -13.08 10.66 13.44
N TYR A 169 -13.40 9.58 12.72
CA TYR A 169 -12.51 8.43 12.58
C TYR A 169 -11.23 8.77 11.81
N PHE A 170 -11.35 9.40 10.65
CA PHE A 170 -10.24 9.72 9.75
C PHE A 170 -9.21 10.64 10.40
N PHE A 171 -9.65 11.72 11.06
CA PHE A 171 -8.74 12.63 11.75
C PHE A 171 -8.07 11.96 12.94
N LYS A 172 -8.83 11.25 13.79
CA LYS A 172 -8.27 10.47 14.90
C LYS A 172 -7.20 9.50 14.40
N LEU A 173 -7.51 8.71 13.36
CA LEU A 173 -6.63 7.70 12.79
C LEU A 173 -5.32 8.34 12.31
N SER A 174 -5.42 9.39 11.49
CA SER A 174 -4.26 10.07 10.88
C SER A 174 -3.26 10.53 11.94
N PHE A 175 -3.72 11.20 12.99
CA PHE A 175 -2.83 11.69 14.06
C PHE A 175 -2.34 10.55 14.98
N THR A 176 -3.22 9.61 15.32
CA THR A 176 -2.89 8.57 16.30
C THR A 176 -1.86 7.58 15.74
N GLN A 177 -1.96 7.21 14.48
CA GLN A 177 -1.03 6.26 13.84
C GLN A 177 0.38 6.81 13.75
N ILE A 178 0.52 8.06 13.33
CA ILE A 178 1.80 8.77 13.28
C ILE A 178 2.39 8.81 14.70
N ARG A 179 1.63 9.34 15.67
CA ARG A 179 2.09 9.43 17.06
C ARG A 179 2.50 8.07 17.62
N ARG A 180 1.73 7.01 17.38
CA ARG A 180 2.03 5.66 17.87
C ARG A 180 3.32 5.12 17.30
N SER A 181 3.51 5.22 16.00
CA SER A 181 4.71 4.68 15.33
C SER A 181 6.00 5.37 15.75
N PHE A 182 5.96 6.65 16.13
CA PHE A 182 7.15 7.39 16.55
C PHE A 182 7.37 7.36 18.06
N PHE A 183 6.30 7.43 18.86
CA PHE A 183 6.42 7.70 20.31
C PHE A 183 5.90 6.56 21.19
N ILE A 184 5.03 5.68 20.70
CA ILE A 184 4.43 4.64 21.55
C ILE A 184 5.25 3.36 21.41
N ARG A 185 5.96 3.02 22.49
CA ARG A 185 6.51 1.67 22.66
C ARG A 185 5.34 0.71 22.69
N HIS A 186 5.21 -0.14 21.68
CA HIS A 186 4.40 -1.34 21.83
C HIS A 186 5.01 -2.17 22.98
N GLU A 187 4.29 -2.19 24.10
CA GLU A 187 4.62 -3.02 25.25
C GLU A 187 4.72 -4.47 24.74
N ASN A 188 5.85 -5.13 25.05
CA ASN A 188 6.23 -6.48 24.58
C ASN A 188 6.87 -6.62 23.18
N ILE A 189 7.30 -5.55 22.51
CA ILE A 189 8.20 -5.71 21.34
C ILE A 189 9.66 -5.89 21.81
N PRO A 190 10.37 -6.95 21.38
CA PRO A 190 11.80 -7.14 21.62
C PRO A 190 12.65 -5.94 21.19
N GLN A 191 13.68 -5.61 21.97
CA GLN A 191 14.49 -4.41 21.77
C GLN A 191 15.15 -4.32 20.38
N PHE A 192 15.47 -5.46 19.74
CA PHE A 192 16.01 -5.48 18.38
C PHE A 192 14.98 -5.03 17.32
N MET A 193 13.70 -5.36 17.50
CA MET A 193 12.64 -4.89 16.62
C MET A 193 12.35 -3.41 16.82
N ARG A 194 12.51 -2.89 18.05
CA ARG A 194 12.42 -1.45 18.32
C ARG A 194 13.49 -0.67 17.57
N LYS A 195 14.74 -1.15 17.59
CA LYS A 195 15.84 -0.55 16.82
C LYS A 195 15.58 -0.57 15.32
N LYS A 196 14.98 -1.65 14.78
CA LYS A 196 14.59 -1.72 13.37
C LYS A 196 13.46 -0.73 13.02
N ILE A 197 12.40 -0.68 13.81
CA ILE A 197 11.29 0.28 13.59
C ILE A 197 11.81 1.71 13.66
N LEU A 198 12.62 2.04 14.67
CA LEU A 198 13.21 3.38 14.81
C LEU A 198 14.19 3.68 13.67
N PHE A 199 15.03 2.73 13.27
CA PHE A 199 15.96 2.88 12.14
C PHE A 199 15.21 3.13 10.83
N TYR A 200 14.21 2.30 10.50
CA TYR A 200 13.36 2.52 9.35
C TYR A 200 12.56 3.81 9.45
N SER A 201 12.24 4.29 10.65
CA SER A 201 11.58 5.57 10.94
C SER A 201 12.49 6.79 10.86
N LEU A 202 13.77 6.66 11.18
CA LEU A 202 14.77 7.74 11.19
C LEU A 202 15.47 7.92 9.84
N LEU A 203 15.65 6.84 9.06
CA LEU A 203 16.04 6.93 7.64
C LEU A 203 15.06 7.82 6.83
N ARG A 204 13.86 8.09 7.39
CA ARG A 204 12.75 8.88 6.81
C ARG A 204 12.85 10.39 7.00
N ILE A 205 13.77 10.92 7.83
CA ILE A 205 13.95 12.37 7.96
C ILE A 205 15.05 12.86 7.01
N GLY A 206 16.03 12.04 6.68
CA GLY A 206 17.14 12.42 5.79
C GLY A 206 16.86 12.29 4.28
N LEU A 207 15.69 11.76 3.90
CA LEU A 207 15.27 11.54 2.51
C LEU A 207 14.00 12.33 2.11
N CYS A 208 13.45 13.14 3.02
CA CYS A 208 12.40 14.12 2.75
C CYS A 208 13.01 15.52 2.70
#